data_AF-A0A956L5L5-F1
#
_entry.id   AF-A0A956L5L5-F1
#
_cell.length_a   1.000
_cell.length_b   1.000
_cell.length_c   1.000
_cell.angle_alpha   90.00
_cell.angle_beta   90.00
_cell.angle_gamma   90.00
#
_symmetry.space_group_name_H-M   'P 1'
#
loop_
_entity.id
_entity.type
_entity.pdbx_description
1 polymer ?
#
loop_
_entity_poly.entity_id
_entity_poly.type
_entity_poly.pdbx_seq_one_letter_code
_entity_poly.pdbx_strand_id
1 'polypeptide(L)'
;PRLSSRARAIASLAWVGLGLSSLAVVWIAYPVHFVEPKGGWITIDQLRTGFAVGWLLLMLLIGWGWRRLRYRPFRPTLRGHTYTLDLDWFCRWFLGRRVWVSLGIMFHLHLVLLMNIGWFQPGALSGFICFLGGAELAMLLTILRRRLARVPGLPKAWRSAPDPVPAEDPTLPHHHRDAARLPTSAIVAAAVGAAVGVPLQVFDVLHFGWTLVGLFAFLAGAAWRDARSHGSQPLPVEPRFGPIRHDEGGTPGALRMPWAYGPLGRLLVGSLTLYHVVGVACWLLPEKDCMSWRIQTHEPFRKWLEMTHTTQGWSMFAPNPPRANLFLRVRVTDSKGEVFDMNTDVYHPSQRPIPWIWYTRQRKINRRIAGGEGGKGNWYQKWHARWFCRQWTLHHQGEIPRRVQLYKITYDIPTPEYVAEHGPYDPVERMETLGKDTLLHTADCAEEVGAQPVNVIRARYGLPPADNVKRWNAVRNKKRLWDARLEREAYAEQHESQGGEDGADE
;
A
#
# COMPACT_ATOMS: atom_id res chain seq x y z
N PRO A 1 -27.07 15.30 -16.98
CA PRO A 1 -28.41 14.75 -16.64
C PRO A 1 -28.94 15.21 -15.25
N ARG A 2 -30.13 15.80 -15.21
CA ARG A 2 -30.82 16.10 -13.93
C ARG A 2 -31.33 14.78 -13.34
N LEU A 3 -30.90 14.43 -12.14
CA LEU A 3 -31.43 13.28 -11.39
C LEU A 3 -32.95 13.45 -11.21
N SER A 4 -33.71 12.36 -11.32
CA SER A 4 -35.15 12.36 -10.99
C SER A 4 -35.38 12.86 -9.57
N SER A 5 -36.58 13.37 -9.26
CA SER A 5 -36.91 13.82 -7.89
C SER A 5 -36.67 12.71 -6.86
N ARG A 6 -37.08 11.47 -7.19
CA ARG A 6 -36.87 10.27 -6.37
C ARG A 6 -35.39 9.97 -6.15
N ALA A 7 -34.57 9.99 -7.22
CA ALA A 7 -33.13 9.74 -7.09
C ALA A 7 -32.43 10.81 -6.25
N ARG A 8 -32.87 12.07 -6.33
CA ARG A 8 -32.38 13.15 -5.45
C ARG A 8 -32.77 12.92 -4.00
N ALA A 9 -34.03 12.56 -3.73
CA ALA A 9 -34.49 12.28 -2.38
C ALA A 9 -33.70 11.12 -1.74
N ILE A 10 -33.50 10.03 -2.48
CA ILE A 10 -32.71 8.88 -2.03
C ILE A 10 -31.26 9.29 -1.74
N ALA A 11 -30.61 10.03 -2.64
CA ALA A 11 -29.24 10.49 -2.42
C ALA A 11 -29.13 11.43 -1.21
N SER A 12 -30.11 12.32 -1.01
CA SER A 12 -30.17 13.19 0.18
C SER A 12 -30.39 12.40 1.46
N LEU A 13 -31.29 11.42 1.46
CA LEU A 13 -31.51 10.53 2.60
C LEU A 13 -30.26 9.71 2.92
N ALA A 14 -29.57 9.19 1.91
CA ALA A 14 -28.31 8.46 2.10
C ALA A 14 -27.21 9.35 2.69
N TRP A 15 -27.10 10.60 2.23
CA TRP A 15 -26.15 11.58 2.78
C TRP A 15 -26.45 11.93 4.24
N VAL A 16 -27.72 12.21 4.55
CA VAL A 16 -28.16 12.51 5.92
C VAL A 16 -27.94 11.28 6.81
N GLY A 17 -28.35 10.10 6.35
CA GLY A 17 -28.12 8.84 7.03
C GLY A 17 -26.65 8.63 7.34
N LEU A 18 -25.77 8.71 6.34
CA LEU A 18 -24.32 8.59 6.53
C LEU A 18 -23.80 9.58 7.58
N GLY A 19 -24.16 10.87 7.47
CA GLY A 19 -23.68 11.88 8.40
C GLY A 19 -24.16 11.68 9.84
N LEU A 20 -25.42 11.24 10.03
CA LEU A 20 -25.97 10.91 11.34
C LEU A 20 -25.38 9.63 11.91
N SER A 21 -25.17 8.59 11.09
CA SER A 21 -24.49 7.36 11.50
C SER A 21 -23.07 7.63 11.96
N SER A 22 -22.32 8.43 11.19
CA SER A 22 -20.97 8.87 11.57
C SER A 22 -20.98 9.65 12.88
N LEU A 23 -21.93 10.56 13.06
CA LEU A 23 -22.10 11.29 14.31
C LEU A 23 -22.41 10.34 15.47
N ALA A 24 -23.30 9.37 15.30
CA ALA A 24 -23.64 8.39 16.32
C ALA A 24 -22.41 7.57 16.73
N VAL A 25 -21.59 7.11 15.77
CA VAL A 25 -20.33 6.40 16.05
C VAL A 25 -19.40 7.29 16.88
N VAL A 26 -19.18 8.53 16.48
CA VAL A 26 -18.32 9.46 17.23
C VAL A 26 -18.90 9.74 18.62
N TRP A 27 -20.20 9.94 18.74
CA TRP A 27 -20.89 10.21 20.00
C TRP A 27 -20.75 9.07 21.01
N ILE A 28 -20.83 7.83 20.53
CA ILE A 28 -20.65 6.61 21.33
C ILE A 28 -19.17 6.41 21.69
N ALA A 29 -18.26 6.66 20.74
CA ALA A 29 -16.83 6.45 20.95
C ALA A 29 -16.17 7.57 21.79
N TYR A 30 -16.73 8.78 21.81
CA TYR A 30 -16.11 9.97 22.43
C TYR A 30 -15.63 9.75 23.87
N PRO A 31 -16.44 9.16 24.78
CA PRO A 31 -16.02 8.94 26.17
C PRO A 31 -14.83 8.00 26.35
N VAL A 32 -14.58 7.12 25.37
CA VAL A 32 -13.45 6.19 25.37
C VAL A 32 -12.16 6.89 24.93
N HIS A 33 -12.26 7.98 24.18
CA HIS A 33 -11.13 8.66 23.56
C HIS A 33 -10.70 9.94 24.27
N PHE A 34 -11.57 10.51 25.10
CA PHE A 34 -11.29 11.75 25.82
C PHE A 34 -11.42 11.51 27.31
N VAL A 35 -10.31 11.70 28.03
CA VAL A 35 -10.32 11.71 29.50
C VAL A 35 -10.50 13.14 29.94
N GLU A 36 -11.51 13.38 30.78
CA GLU A 36 -11.77 14.71 31.33
C GLU A 36 -10.53 15.24 32.08
N PRO A 37 -10.00 16.42 31.71
CA PRO A 37 -8.88 17.00 32.43
C PRO A 37 -9.29 17.32 33.86
N LYS A 38 -8.51 16.86 34.84
CA LYS A 38 -8.75 17.21 36.25
C LYS A 38 -8.69 18.73 36.42
N GLY A 39 -9.76 19.33 36.94
CA GLY A 39 -9.88 20.78 37.14
C GLY A 39 -10.22 21.58 35.87
N GLY A 40 -10.58 20.91 34.78
CA GLY A 40 -11.09 21.57 33.57
C GLY A 40 -12.48 22.18 33.78
N TRP A 41 -12.72 23.31 33.13
CA TRP A 41 -14.00 24.02 33.09
C TRP A 41 -14.97 23.45 32.04
N ILE A 42 -14.52 22.47 31.26
CA ILE A 42 -15.27 21.86 30.17
C ILE A 42 -15.49 20.38 30.48
N THR A 43 -16.77 19.99 30.61
CA THR A 43 -17.13 18.59 30.86
C THR A 43 -17.16 17.77 29.57
N ILE A 44 -17.05 16.45 29.71
CA ILE A 44 -17.10 15.55 28.55
C ILE A 44 -18.42 15.65 27.78
N ASP A 45 -19.54 15.85 28.49
CA ASP A 45 -20.85 15.98 27.87
C ASP A 45 -21.02 17.33 27.15
N GLN A 46 -20.41 18.41 27.64
CA GLN A 46 -20.35 19.68 26.93
C GLN A 46 -19.57 19.55 25.62
N LEU A 47 -18.43 18.85 25.62
CA LEU A 47 -17.65 18.59 24.41
C LEU A 47 -18.41 17.71 23.41
N ARG A 48 -19.05 16.63 23.88
CA ARG A 48 -19.89 15.78 23.03
C ARG A 48 -20.99 16.59 22.37
N THR A 49 -21.72 17.38 23.16
CA THR A 49 -22.82 18.22 22.68
C THR A 49 -22.33 19.27 21.70
N GLY A 50 -21.24 19.98 22.02
CA GLY A 50 -20.63 20.97 21.14
C GLY A 50 -20.18 20.36 19.81
N PHE A 51 -19.57 19.17 19.85
CA PHE A 51 -19.18 18.43 18.66
C PHE A 51 -20.40 18.03 17.83
N ALA A 52 -21.46 17.49 18.44
CA ALA A 52 -22.67 17.10 17.72
C ALA A 52 -23.36 18.29 17.06
N VAL A 53 -23.50 19.40 17.78
CA VAL A 53 -24.05 20.64 17.22
C VAL A 53 -23.19 21.13 16.07
N GLY A 54 -21.87 21.21 16.26
CA GLY A 54 -20.93 21.60 15.21
C GLY A 54 -21.01 20.69 13.98
N TRP A 55 -21.15 19.38 14.18
CA TRP A 55 -21.30 18.39 13.12
C TRP A 55 -22.61 18.58 12.33
N LEU A 56 -23.73 18.77 13.02
CA LEU A 56 -25.02 19.04 12.38
C LEU A 56 -25.00 20.37 11.60
N LEU A 57 -24.39 21.42 12.16
CA LEU A 57 -24.18 22.68 11.46
C LEU A 57 -23.30 22.51 10.22
N LEU A 58 -22.24 21.70 10.31
CA LEU A 58 -21.38 21.37 9.16
C LEU A 58 -22.16 20.61 8.08
N MET A 59 -22.98 19.63 8.45
CA MET A 59 -23.84 18.91 7.51
C MET A 59 -24.81 19.86 6.79
N LEU A 60 -25.43 20.78 7.52
CA LEU A 60 -26.31 21.82 6.96
C LEU A 60 -25.55 22.74 6.02
N LEU A 61 -24.35 23.18 6.40
CA LEU A 61 -23.49 24.04 5.57
C LEU A 61 -23.08 23.34 4.27
N ILE A 62 -22.70 22.06 4.33
CA ILE A 62 -22.37 21.26 3.15
C ILE A 62 -23.60 21.12 2.24
N GLY A 63 -24.76 20.77 2.82
CA GLY A 63 -26.02 20.65 2.07
C GLY A 63 -26.43 21.96 1.39
N TRP A 64 -26.34 23.08 2.11
CA TRP A 64 -26.58 24.42 1.59
C TRP A 64 -25.58 24.78 0.48
N GLY A 65 -24.28 24.59 0.73
CA GLY A 65 -23.21 24.88 -0.23
C GLY A 65 -23.37 24.07 -1.51
N TRP A 66 -23.66 22.77 -1.41
CA TRP A 66 -23.92 21.90 -2.55
C TRP A 66 -25.14 22.35 -3.36
N ARG A 67 -26.24 22.71 -2.68
CA ARG A 67 -27.43 23.26 -3.33
C ARG A 67 -27.12 24.59 -4.02
N ARG A 68 -26.35 25.46 -3.36
CA ARG A 68 -25.95 26.77 -3.88
C ARG A 68 -25.10 26.62 -5.14
N LEU A 69 -24.01 25.86 -5.09
CA LEU A 69 -23.13 25.59 -6.23
C LEU A 69 -23.86 24.96 -7.42
N ARG A 70 -24.89 24.13 -7.16
CA ARG A 70 -25.65 23.44 -8.21
C ARG A 70 -26.70 24.31 -8.91
N TYR A 71 -27.42 25.15 -8.16
CA TYR A 71 -28.59 25.86 -8.69
C TYR A 71 -28.41 27.37 -8.79
N ARG A 72 -27.51 27.95 -8.01
CA ARG A 72 -27.23 29.39 -7.96
C ARG A 72 -25.73 29.61 -7.69
N PRO A 73 -24.86 29.31 -8.67
CA PRO A 73 -23.42 29.36 -8.50
C PRO A 73 -22.94 30.76 -8.13
N PHE A 74 -21.82 30.86 -7.43
CA PHE A 74 -21.23 32.15 -7.12
C PHE A 74 -20.56 32.72 -8.36
N ARG A 75 -20.68 34.03 -8.59
CA ARG A 75 -20.09 34.71 -9.74
C ARG A 75 -19.23 35.90 -9.30
N PRO A 76 -18.12 35.68 -8.57
CA PRO A 76 -17.23 36.78 -8.20
C PRO A 76 -16.53 37.37 -9.43
N THR A 77 -16.41 38.69 -9.44
CA THR A 77 -15.65 39.44 -10.45
C THR A 77 -14.31 39.86 -9.85
N LEU A 78 -13.21 39.37 -10.42
CA LEU A 78 -11.85 39.68 -9.97
C LEU A 78 -11.03 40.19 -11.15
N ARG A 79 -10.44 41.39 -11.02
CA ARG A 79 -9.62 42.04 -12.06
C ARG A 79 -10.31 42.07 -13.44
N GLY A 80 -11.60 42.42 -13.48
CA GLY A 80 -12.38 42.51 -14.72
C GLY A 80 -12.88 41.17 -15.29
N HIS A 81 -12.46 40.03 -14.73
CA HIS A 81 -12.93 38.72 -15.15
C HIS A 81 -13.98 38.17 -14.18
N THR A 82 -15.12 37.73 -14.71
CA THR A 82 -16.17 37.07 -13.92
C THR A 82 -15.91 35.57 -13.90
N TYR A 83 -15.72 35.01 -12.69
CA TYR A 83 -15.51 33.58 -12.50
C TYR A 83 -16.82 32.93 -12.06
N THR A 84 -17.22 31.82 -12.66
CA THR A 84 -18.37 31.05 -12.18
C THR A 84 -17.88 29.91 -11.29
N LEU A 85 -18.15 30.01 -9.99
CA LEU A 85 -17.89 28.97 -9.00
C LEU A 85 -19.16 28.12 -8.87
N ASP A 86 -19.26 27.11 -9.72
CA ASP A 86 -20.33 26.13 -9.72
C ASP A 86 -19.85 24.76 -9.21
N LEU A 87 -20.72 23.76 -9.30
CA LEU A 87 -20.40 22.41 -8.86
C LEU A 87 -19.26 21.79 -9.69
N ASP A 88 -19.15 22.10 -11.00
CA ASP A 88 -18.07 21.60 -11.83
C ASP A 88 -16.73 22.20 -11.40
N TRP A 89 -16.68 23.52 -11.17
CA TRP A 89 -15.49 24.18 -10.64
C TRP A 89 -15.07 23.57 -9.30
N PHE A 90 -16.01 23.38 -8.37
CA PHE A 90 -15.73 22.76 -7.07
C PHE A 90 -15.21 21.34 -7.21
N CYS A 91 -15.90 20.48 -7.98
CA CYS A 91 -15.47 19.10 -8.21
C CYS A 91 -14.12 19.02 -8.94
N ARG A 92 -13.83 19.95 -9.85
CA ARG A 92 -12.58 19.97 -10.63
C ARG A 92 -11.38 20.40 -9.81
N TRP A 93 -11.56 21.36 -8.91
CA TRP A 93 -10.48 21.89 -8.08
C TRP A 93 -10.40 21.16 -6.75
N PHE A 94 -11.46 21.19 -5.93
CA PHE A 94 -11.43 20.64 -4.58
C PHE A 94 -11.52 19.12 -4.52
N LEU A 95 -12.31 18.48 -5.39
CA LEU A 95 -12.42 17.01 -5.44
C LEU A 95 -11.61 16.39 -6.58
N GLY A 96 -10.95 17.22 -7.37
CA GLY A 96 -10.28 16.80 -8.58
C GLY A 96 -8.84 16.40 -8.32
N ARG A 97 -8.27 15.63 -9.26
CA ARG A 97 -6.88 15.18 -9.19
C ARG A 97 -5.88 16.32 -9.06
N ARG A 98 -6.18 17.52 -9.56
CA ARG A 98 -5.24 18.65 -9.58
C ARG A 98 -4.77 19.00 -8.17
N VAL A 99 -5.69 19.21 -7.24
CA VAL A 99 -5.33 19.57 -5.86
C VAL A 99 -4.79 18.35 -5.12
N TRP A 100 -5.51 17.22 -5.15
CA TRP A 100 -5.13 16.05 -4.36
C TRP A 100 -3.83 15.38 -4.80
N VAL A 101 -3.57 15.27 -6.10
CA VAL A 101 -2.29 14.73 -6.60
C VAL A 101 -1.17 15.73 -6.34
N SER A 102 -1.39 17.03 -6.50
CA SER A 102 -0.35 18.03 -6.19
C SER A 102 -0.01 18.07 -4.70
N LEU A 103 -1.03 18.09 -3.83
CA LEU A 103 -0.84 17.98 -2.38
C LEU A 103 -0.18 16.66 -2.01
N GLY A 104 -0.60 15.56 -2.63
CA GLY A 104 0.01 14.24 -2.45
C GLY A 104 1.50 14.25 -2.83
N ILE A 105 1.85 14.81 -3.99
CA ILE A 105 3.24 14.95 -4.44
C ILE A 105 4.03 15.84 -3.48
N MET A 106 3.51 17.02 -3.14
CA MET A 106 4.15 17.95 -2.19
C MET A 106 4.40 17.29 -0.85
N PHE A 107 3.38 16.62 -0.29
CA PHE A 107 3.46 15.91 0.97
C PHE A 107 4.53 14.82 0.93
N HIS A 108 4.52 13.97 -0.09
CA HIS A 108 5.51 12.89 -0.19
C HIS A 108 6.92 13.39 -0.49
N LEU A 109 7.09 14.44 -1.30
CA LEU A 109 8.39 15.10 -1.50
C LEU A 109 8.90 15.73 -0.19
N HIS A 110 8.02 16.37 0.57
CA HIS A 110 8.35 16.91 1.88
C HIS A 110 8.78 15.80 2.85
N LEU A 111 8.09 14.66 2.85
CA LEU A 111 8.49 13.48 3.62
C LEU A 111 9.82 12.88 3.16
N VAL A 112 10.14 12.94 1.86
CA VAL A 112 11.47 12.54 1.34
C VAL A 112 12.54 13.48 1.91
N LEU A 113 12.32 14.79 1.85
CA LEU A 113 13.29 15.79 2.27
C LEU A 113 13.49 15.84 3.79
N LEU A 114 12.40 15.79 4.57
CA LEU A 114 12.46 16.00 6.02
C LEU A 114 12.56 14.72 6.84
N MET A 115 11.89 13.64 6.42
CA MET A 115 11.79 12.43 7.23
C MET A 115 12.60 11.25 6.68
N ASN A 116 12.93 11.25 5.39
CA ASN A 116 13.73 10.23 4.70
C ASN A 116 13.46 8.78 5.18
N ILE A 117 12.17 8.39 5.22
CA ILE A 117 11.71 7.06 5.70
C ILE A 117 12.02 5.93 4.67
N GLY A 118 12.93 6.18 3.73
CA GLY A 118 13.39 5.24 2.71
C GLY A 118 12.51 5.22 1.45
N TRP A 119 12.28 4.01 0.91
CA TRP A 119 11.64 3.81 -0.41
C TRP A 119 10.10 3.89 -0.41
N PHE A 120 9.48 4.07 0.75
CA PHE A 120 8.02 4.18 0.84
C PHE A 120 7.51 5.43 0.08
N GLN A 121 8.14 6.59 0.30
CA GLN A 121 7.71 7.83 -0.33
C GLN A 121 7.97 7.86 -1.84
N PRO A 122 9.14 7.44 -2.36
CA PRO A 122 9.32 7.24 -3.80
C PRO A 122 8.32 6.25 -4.40
N GLY A 123 8.02 5.15 -3.70
CA GLY A 123 7.00 4.20 -4.10
C GLY A 123 5.61 4.84 -4.20
N ALA A 124 5.19 5.58 -3.18
CA ALA A 124 3.92 6.31 -3.18
C ALA A 124 3.88 7.38 -4.29
N LEU A 125 4.98 8.11 -4.49
CA LEU A 125 5.13 9.08 -5.58
C LEU A 125 4.96 8.42 -6.95
N SER A 126 5.54 7.22 -7.14
CA SER A 126 5.38 6.47 -8.39
C SER A 126 3.92 6.10 -8.65
N GLY A 127 3.14 5.82 -7.60
CA GLY A 127 1.71 5.55 -7.71
C GLY A 127 0.89 6.72 -8.26
N PHE A 128 1.40 7.96 -8.14
CA PHE A 128 0.68 9.12 -8.70
C PHE A 128 0.65 9.13 -10.24
N ILE A 129 1.50 8.34 -10.90
CA ILE A 129 1.48 8.20 -12.36
C ILE A 129 0.13 7.66 -12.85
N CYS A 130 -0.55 6.85 -12.03
CA CYS A 130 -1.85 6.27 -12.35
C CYS A 130 -2.99 7.31 -12.45
N PHE A 131 -2.78 8.54 -11.97
CA PHE A 131 -3.75 9.64 -12.11
C PHE A 131 -3.54 10.49 -13.38
N LEU A 132 -2.49 10.20 -14.15
CA LEU A 132 -2.17 10.86 -15.40
C LEU A 132 -2.61 9.98 -16.58
N GLY A 133 -3.25 10.58 -17.58
CA GLY A 133 -3.53 9.88 -18.83
C GLY A 133 -2.25 9.69 -19.65
N GLY A 134 -2.24 8.74 -20.60
CA GLY A 134 -1.09 8.48 -21.47
C GLY A 134 -0.59 9.73 -22.20
N ALA A 135 -1.49 10.56 -22.71
CA ALA A 135 -1.16 11.85 -23.35
C ALA A 135 -0.52 12.87 -22.39
N GLU A 136 -0.98 12.91 -21.14
CA GLU A 136 -0.40 13.81 -20.13
C GLU A 136 1.01 13.35 -19.75
N LEU A 137 1.20 12.04 -19.61
CA LEU A 137 2.52 11.46 -19.34
C LEU A 137 3.48 11.70 -20.51
N ALA A 138 3.03 11.49 -21.75
CA ALA A 138 3.81 11.75 -22.95
C ALA A 138 4.25 13.23 -23.05
N MET A 139 3.35 14.16 -22.75
CA MET A 139 3.64 15.59 -22.68
C MET A 139 4.66 15.91 -21.58
N LEU A 140 4.49 15.37 -20.36
CA LEU A 140 5.43 15.59 -19.26
C LEU A 140 6.83 15.04 -19.58
N LEU A 141 6.91 13.83 -20.15
CA LEU A 141 8.17 13.22 -20.58
C LEU A 141 8.83 14.04 -21.69
N THR A 142 8.05 14.59 -22.62
CA THR A 142 8.56 15.49 -23.67
C THR A 142 9.14 16.76 -23.08
N ILE A 143 8.44 17.39 -22.11
CA ILE A 143 8.94 18.57 -21.39
C ILE A 143 10.24 18.24 -20.65
N LEU A 144 10.26 17.13 -19.91
CA LEU A 144 11.43 16.68 -19.15
C LEU A 144 12.63 16.42 -20.07
N ARG A 145 12.43 15.67 -21.16
CA ARG A 145 13.49 15.38 -22.14
C ARG A 145 14.03 16.64 -22.80
N ARG A 146 13.17 17.62 -23.16
CA ARG A 146 13.59 18.94 -23.67
C ARG A 146 14.44 19.74 -22.67
N ARG A 147 14.13 19.62 -21.37
CA ARG A 147 14.92 20.26 -20.30
C ARG A 147 16.25 19.54 -20.09
N LEU A 148 16.24 18.21 -20.05
CA LEU A 148 17.44 17.39 -19.92
C LEU A 148 18.39 17.52 -21.11
N ALA A 149 17.88 17.70 -22.33
CA ALA A 149 18.69 17.94 -23.53
C ALA A 149 19.65 19.14 -23.41
N ARG A 150 19.38 20.07 -22.47
CA ARG A 150 20.22 21.24 -22.19
C ARG A 150 21.34 20.96 -21.18
N VAL A 151 21.35 19.79 -20.54
CA VAL A 151 22.35 19.42 -19.53
C VAL A 151 23.65 18.96 -20.22
N PRO A 152 24.79 19.61 -19.95
CA PRO A 152 26.07 19.22 -20.53
C PRO A 152 26.49 17.82 -20.03
N GLY A 153 27.13 17.04 -20.91
CA GLY A 153 27.62 15.70 -20.59
C GLY A 153 26.67 14.53 -20.89
N LEU A 154 25.41 14.77 -21.24
CA LEU A 154 24.49 13.69 -21.61
C LEU A 154 24.82 13.10 -23.00
N PRO A 155 24.51 11.81 -23.28
CA PRO A 155 24.71 11.23 -24.61
C PRO A 155 23.91 11.97 -25.70
N LYS A 156 24.41 11.96 -26.96
CA LYS A 156 23.76 12.68 -28.08
C LYS A 156 22.28 12.32 -28.27
N ALA A 157 21.89 11.06 -28.02
CA ALA A 157 20.51 10.59 -28.09
C ALA A 157 19.53 11.31 -27.12
N TRP A 158 20.06 11.89 -26.03
CA TRP A 158 19.31 12.69 -25.07
C TRP A 158 19.33 14.18 -25.38
N ARG A 159 20.27 14.63 -26.23
CA ARG A 159 20.43 16.03 -26.65
C ARG A 159 19.68 16.38 -27.93
N SER A 160 19.37 15.40 -28.78
CA SER A 160 18.45 15.62 -29.90
C SER A 160 17.06 15.94 -29.37
N ALA A 161 16.50 17.08 -29.82
CA ALA A 161 15.14 17.47 -29.47
C ALA A 161 14.20 16.36 -29.98
N PRO A 162 13.47 15.67 -29.11
CA PRO A 162 12.67 14.54 -29.54
C PRO A 162 11.40 15.00 -30.23
N ASP A 163 11.02 14.23 -31.25
CA ASP A 163 9.63 14.17 -31.68
C ASP A 163 8.74 13.91 -30.44
N PRO A 164 7.57 14.56 -30.35
CA PRO A 164 6.65 14.33 -29.24
C PRO A 164 6.38 12.83 -29.13
N VAL A 165 6.46 12.28 -27.91
CA VAL A 165 6.09 10.88 -27.69
C VAL A 165 4.61 10.75 -28.07
N PRO A 166 4.24 10.01 -29.14
CA PRO A 166 2.85 9.92 -29.52
C PRO A 166 2.11 9.12 -28.44
N ALA A 167 0.98 9.66 -27.98
CA ALA A 167 0.01 8.84 -27.29
C ALA A 167 -0.80 8.07 -28.33
N GLU A 168 -1.21 6.86 -28.01
CA GLU A 168 -2.08 6.07 -28.87
C GLU A 168 -3.38 6.85 -29.18
N ASP A 169 -3.76 6.87 -30.44
CA ASP A 169 -4.94 7.59 -30.90
C ASP A 169 -6.20 6.88 -30.36
N PRO A 170 -7.02 7.54 -29.51
CA PRO A 170 -8.21 6.93 -28.93
C PRO A 170 -9.27 6.56 -29.97
N THR A 171 -9.11 6.94 -31.25
CA THR A 171 -9.96 6.61 -32.41
C THR A 171 -9.59 5.29 -33.12
N LEU A 172 -8.50 4.61 -32.73
CA LEU A 172 -8.09 3.33 -33.32
C LEU A 172 -9.13 2.19 -33.14
N PRO A 173 -9.34 1.32 -34.15
CA PRO A 173 -10.48 0.41 -34.20
C PRO A 173 -10.45 -0.73 -33.17
N HIS A 174 -9.28 -1.06 -32.61
CA HIS A 174 -9.13 -2.14 -31.64
C HIS A 174 -9.58 -1.74 -30.21
N HIS A 175 -9.89 -0.46 -29.98
CA HIS A 175 -10.32 0.02 -28.66
C HIS A 175 -11.78 -0.32 -28.35
N HIS A 176 -12.06 -0.66 -27.09
CA HIS A 176 -13.42 -0.91 -26.61
C HIS A 176 -14.19 0.40 -26.41
N ARG A 177 -15.19 0.67 -27.26
CA ARG A 177 -16.01 1.90 -27.23
C ARG A 177 -17.47 1.67 -26.90
N ASP A 178 -17.85 0.46 -26.54
CA ASP A 178 -19.24 0.17 -26.24
C ASP A 178 -19.75 0.99 -25.04
N ALA A 179 -21.03 1.36 -25.05
CA ALA A 179 -21.64 2.13 -23.98
C ALA A 179 -21.98 1.29 -22.74
N ALA A 180 -21.80 -0.04 -22.80
CA ALA A 180 -22.07 -0.91 -21.67
C ALA A 180 -21.13 -0.58 -20.51
N ARG A 181 -21.63 -0.70 -19.29
CA ARG A 181 -20.89 -0.43 -18.07
C ARG A 181 -21.47 -1.26 -16.94
N LEU A 182 -20.69 -1.48 -15.89
CA LEU A 182 -21.24 -1.99 -14.65
C LEU A 182 -22.12 -0.87 -14.03
N PRO A 183 -23.44 -1.07 -13.86
CA PRO A 183 -24.31 0.00 -13.41
C PRO A 183 -23.91 0.49 -12.01
N THR A 184 -23.74 1.81 -11.85
CA THR A 184 -23.31 2.39 -10.56
C THR A 184 -24.27 2.02 -9.41
N SER A 185 -25.57 1.93 -9.67
CA SER A 185 -26.55 1.47 -8.68
C SER A 185 -26.30 0.03 -8.24
N ALA A 186 -25.89 -0.86 -9.15
CA ALA A 186 -25.55 -2.23 -8.84
C ALA A 186 -24.27 -2.31 -8.01
N ILE A 187 -23.24 -1.51 -8.34
CA ILE A 187 -22.01 -1.41 -7.55
C ILE A 187 -22.34 -0.95 -6.12
N VAL A 188 -23.15 0.11 -5.97
CA VAL A 188 -23.54 0.64 -4.65
C VAL A 188 -24.36 -0.38 -3.87
N ALA A 189 -25.35 -1.02 -4.49
CA ALA A 189 -26.13 -2.06 -3.84
C ALA A 189 -25.26 -3.23 -3.40
N ALA A 190 -24.32 -3.66 -4.23
CA ALA A 190 -23.40 -4.73 -3.88
C ALA A 190 -22.43 -4.33 -2.76
N ALA A 191 -21.95 -3.08 -2.75
CA ALA A 191 -21.12 -2.54 -1.68
C ALA A 191 -21.86 -2.50 -0.34
N VAL A 192 -23.12 -2.03 -0.34
CA VAL A 192 -23.97 -2.03 0.85
C VAL A 192 -24.26 -3.46 1.31
N GLY A 193 -24.61 -4.36 0.39
CA GLY A 193 -24.83 -5.78 0.68
C GLY A 193 -23.59 -6.45 1.28
N ALA A 194 -22.40 -6.15 0.77
CA ALA A 194 -21.15 -6.64 1.34
C ALA A 194 -20.89 -6.05 2.73
N ALA A 195 -21.09 -4.74 2.91
CA ALA A 195 -20.88 -4.06 4.19
C ALA A 195 -21.84 -4.53 5.29
N VAL A 196 -23.09 -4.88 4.95
CA VAL A 196 -24.08 -5.43 5.88
C VAL A 196 -23.91 -6.94 6.08
N GLY A 197 -23.57 -7.67 5.00
CA GLY A 197 -23.39 -9.11 5.03
C GLY A 197 -22.22 -9.55 5.92
N VAL A 198 -21.16 -8.74 6.03
CA VAL A 198 -20.01 -9.02 6.88
C VAL A 198 -20.38 -9.05 8.38
N PRO A 199 -21.03 -8.02 8.97
CA PRO A 199 -21.54 -8.10 10.33
C PRO A 199 -22.58 -9.22 10.52
N LEU A 200 -23.48 -9.44 9.56
CA LEU A 200 -24.48 -10.51 9.69
C LEU A 200 -23.86 -11.91 9.72
N GLN A 201 -22.74 -12.11 9.03
CA GLN A 201 -21.96 -13.36 9.14
C GLN A 201 -21.36 -13.53 10.52
N VAL A 202 -20.82 -12.46 11.11
CA VAL A 202 -20.25 -12.48 12.46
C VAL A 202 -21.28 -12.94 13.50
N PHE A 203 -22.55 -12.62 13.29
CA PHE A 203 -23.66 -13.03 14.15
C PHE A 203 -24.34 -14.33 13.67
N ASP A 204 -23.67 -15.14 12.84
CA ASP A 204 -24.14 -16.42 12.29
C ASP A 204 -25.50 -16.36 11.57
N VAL A 205 -25.87 -15.19 11.03
CA VAL A 205 -27.13 -15.00 10.29
C VAL A 205 -26.98 -15.37 8.81
N LEU A 206 -25.77 -15.21 8.23
CA LEU A 206 -25.51 -15.43 6.81
C LEU A 206 -24.17 -16.13 6.55
N HIS A 207 -24.15 -17.08 5.62
CA HIS A 207 -22.91 -17.68 5.12
C HIS A 207 -22.22 -16.79 4.08
N PHE A 208 -21.04 -16.31 4.41
CA PHE A 208 -20.34 -15.31 3.60
C PHE A 208 -19.87 -15.78 2.23
N GLY A 209 -19.45 -17.03 2.09
CA GLY A 209 -19.13 -17.60 0.77
C GLY A 209 -20.31 -17.45 -0.19
N TRP A 210 -21.52 -17.78 0.28
CA TRP A 210 -22.76 -17.63 -0.48
C TRP A 210 -23.17 -16.17 -0.65
N THR A 211 -22.93 -15.31 0.34
CA THR A 211 -23.15 -13.85 0.19
C THR A 211 -22.30 -13.28 -0.94
N LEU A 212 -21.01 -13.61 -1.02
CA LEU A 212 -20.15 -13.15 -2.11
C LEU A 212 -20.55 -13.72 -3.46
N VAL A 213 -20.90 -15.01 -3.52
CA VAL A 213 -21.40 -15.64 -4.76
C VAL A 213 -22.68 -14.94 -5.22
N GLY A 214 -23.61 -14.65 -4.31
CA GLY A 214 -24.84 -13.92 -4.59
C GLY A 214 -24.58 -12.49 -5.07
N LEU A 215 -23.65 -11.78 -4.43
CA LEU A 215 -23.24 -10.43 -4.84
C LEU A 215 -22.58 -10.43 -6.23
N PHE A 216 -21.72 -11.40 -6.51
CA PHE A 216 -21.11 -11.56 -7.83
C PHE A 216 -22.16 -11.90 -8.88
N ALA A 217 -23.07 -12.83 -8.61
CA ALA A 217 -24.16 -13.19 -9.51
C ALA A 217 -25.07 -11.99 -9.81
N PHE A 218 -25.39 -11.17 -8.79
CA PHE A 218 -26.13 -9.92 -8.95
C PHE A 218 -25.40 -8.92 -9.86
N LEU A 219 -24.10 -8.69 -9.62
CA LEU A 219 -23.27 -7.81 -10.46
C LEU A 219 -23.16 -8.34 -11.89
N ALA A 220 -23.00 -9.65 -12.06
CA ALA A 220 -22.94 -10.31 -13.36
C ALA A 220 -24.25 -10.15 -14.13
N GLY A 221 -25.39 -10.37 -13.47
CA GLY A 221 -26.72 -10.16 -14.07
C GLY A 221 -26.96 -8.69 -14.46
N ALA A 222 -26.54 -7.75 -13.61
CA ALA A 222 -26.62 -6.32 -13.92
C ALA A 222 -25.71 -5.91 -15.09
N ALA A 223 -24.48 -6.42 -15.13
CA ALA A 223 -23.53 -6.19 -16.22
C ALA A 223 -24.02 -6.79 -17.54
N TRP A 224 -24.55 -8.01 -17.51
CA TRP A 224 -25.10 -8.68 -18.68
C TRP A 224 -26.30 -7.93 -19.24
N ARG A 225 -27.24 -7.50 -18.38
CA ARG A 225 -28.38 -6.68 -18.78
C ARG A 225 -27.93 -5.39 -19.46
N ASP A 226 -26.96 -4.69 -18.88
CA ASP A 226 -26.45 -3.43 -19.44
C ASP A 226 -25.68 -3.65 -20.75
N ALA A 227 -24.90 -4.72 -20.85
CA ALA A 227 -24.22 -5.13 -22.07
C ALA A 227 -25.20 -5.44 -23.21
N ARG A 228 -26.33 -6.08 -22.89
CA ARG A 228 -27.36 -6.36 -23.89
C ARG A 228 -28.07 -5.10 -24.39
N SER A 229 -28.32 -4.13 -23.51
CA SER A 229 -29.04 -2.92 -23.87
C SER A 229 -28.16 -1.84 -24.51
N HIS A 230 -26.88 -1.78 -24.17
CA HIS A 230 -25.98 -0.68 -24.54
C HIS A 230 -24.68 -1.12 -25.23
N GLY A 231 -24.42 -2.42 -25.36
CA GLY A 231 -23.15 -2.94 -25.91
C GLY A 231 -22.93 -2.63 -27.40
N SER A 232 -24.01 -2.44 -28.16
CA SER A 232 -23.93 -2.07 -29.58
C SER A 232 -23.83 -0.56 -29.81
N GLN A 233 -24.00 0.27 -28.77
CA GLN A 233 -23.93 1.72 -28.90
C GLN A 233 -22.46 2.16 -28.78
N PRO A 234 -21.84 2.67 -29.85
CA PRO A 234 -20.50 3.23 -29.77
C PRO A 234 -20.54 4.57 -29.03
N LEU A 235 -19.63 4.74 -28.09
CA LEU A 235 -19.38 6.02 -27.43
C LEU A 235 -18.59 6.94 -28.37
N PRO A 236 -19.00 8.21 -28.52
CA PRO A 236 -18.25 9.17 -29.32
C PRO A 236 -16.88 9.46 -28.70
N VAL A 237 -15.86 9.60 -29.55
CA VAL A 237 -14.51 10.01 -29.17
C VAL A 237 -14.33 11.47 -29.55
N GLU A 238 -14.23 12.37 -28.56
CA GLU A 238 -13.78 13.74 -28.78
C GLU A 238 -12.37 13.93 -28.20
N PRO A 239 -11.39 14.40 -29.00
CA PRO A 239 -10.02 14.56 -28.54
C PRO A 239 -9.92 15.66 -27.49
N ARG A 240 -9.51 15.31 -26.27
CA ARG A 240 -9.28 16.27 -25.18
C ARG A 240 -7.93 16.96 -25.34
N PHE A 241 -7.82 17.88 -26.29
CA PHE A 241 -6.73 18.86 -26.31
C PHE A 241 -7.30 20.28 -26.33
N GLY A 242 -7.46 20.86 -25.14
CA GLY A 242 -7.86 22.26 -24.96
C GLY A 242 -8.43 22.57 -23.57
N PRO A 243 -8.44 23.85 -23.14
CA PRO A 243 -9.28 24.29 -22.03
C PRO A 243 -10.74 23.91 -22.34
N ILE A 244 -11.50 23.50 -21.34
CA ILE A 244 -12.94 23.20 -21.49
C ILE A 244 -13.60 24.48 -22.02
N ARG A 245 -13.88 24.55 -23.32
CA ARG A 245 -14.79 25.55 -23.88
C ARG A 245 -16.19 25.04 -23.58
N HIS A 246 -16.93 25.83 -22.80
CA HIS A 246 -18.37 25.70 -22.76
C HIS A 246 -18.88 26.26 -24.09
N ASP A 247 -18.94 25.43 -25.13
CA ASP A 247 -19.78 25.79 -26.27
C ASP A 247 -21.23 25.71 -25.81
N GLU A 248 -21.99 26.78 -26.01
CA GLU A 248 -23.37 26.98 -25.53
C GLU A 248 -24.41 26.01 -26.14
N GLY A 249 -23.98 25.01 -26.92
CA GLY A 249 -24.85 24.02 -27.56
C GLY A 249 -24.51 22.54 -27.31
N GLY A 250 -23.44 22.23 -26.58
CA GLY A 250 -22.99 20.83 -26.39
C GLY A 250 -23.73 20.10 -25.26
N THR A 251 -24.39 18.98 -25.60
CA THR A 251 -24.99 18.05 -24.63
C THR A 251 -24.00 17.69 -23.49
N PRO A 252 -24.45 17.64 -22.21
CA PRO A 252 -23.57 17.38 -21.07
C PRO A 252 -23.16 15.90 -21.03
N GLY A 253 -22.11 15.57 -21.79
CA GLY A 253 -21.44 14.28 -21.80
C GLY A 253 -19.95 14.50 -21.56
N ALA A 254 -19.50 14.28 -20.33
CA ALA A 254 -18.06 14.20 -20.07
C ALA A 254 -17.44 13.13 -20.97
N LEU A 255 -16.50 13.55 -21.80
CA LEU A 255 -15.49 12.80 -22.55
C LEU A 255 -15.24 11.41 -21.93
N ARG A 256 -15.47 10.31 -22.67
CA ARG A 256 -15.13 8.95 -22.21
C ARG A 256 -13.94 8.44 -23.03
N MET A 257 -12.79 8.26 -22.38
CA MET A 257 -11.72 7.46 -22.96
C MET A 257 -12.24 6.05 -23.27
N PRO A 258 -11.70 5.36 -24.28
CA PRO A 258 -12.06 3.97 -24.51
C PRO A 258 -11.86 3.12 -23.26
N TRP A 259 -12.66 2.08 -23.11
CA TRP A 259 -12.51 1.15 -22.00
C TRP A 259 -11.22 0.37 -22.17
N ALA A 260 -10.49 0.19 -21.06
CA ALA A 260 -9.32 -0.68 -21.03
C ALA A 260 -9.69 -2.16 -21.28
N TYR A 261 -10.94 -2.53 -20.97
CA TYR A 261 -11.43 -3.90 -21.09
C TYR A 261 -12.85 -3.92 -21.64
N GLY A 262 -13.23 -4.99 -22.34
CA GLY A 262 -14.62 -5.27 -22.72
C GLY A 262 -15.53 -5.56 -21.51
N PRO A 263 -16.83 -5.86 -21.75
CA PRO A 263 -17.82 -6.11 -20.70
C PRO A 263 -17.41 -7.10 -19.62
N LEU A 264 -16.85 -8.26 -20.02
CA LEU A 264 -16.42 -9.29 -19.07
C LEU A 264 -15.25 -8.81 -18.20
N GLY A 265 -14.24 -8.18 -18.80
CA GLY A 265 -13.11 -7.65 -18.04
C GLY A 265 -13.53 -6.55 -17.06
N ARG A 266 -14.50 -5.70 -17.44
CA ARG A 266 -15.07 -4.68 -16.53
C ARG A 266 -15.83 -5.29 -15.36
N LEU A 267 -16.57 -6.39 -15.58
CA LEU A 267 -17.22 -7.13 -14.51
C LEU A 267 -16.18 -7.73 -13.54
N LEU A 268 -15.16 -8.41 -14.07
CA LEU A 268 -14.14 -9.07 -13.26
C LEU A 268 -13.33 -8.05 -12.44
N VAL A 269 -12.79 -7.02 -13.09
CA VAL A 269 -12.00 -5.97 -12.42
C VAL A 269 -12.85 -5.18 -11.44
N GLY A 270 -14.09 -4.83 -11.81
CA GLY A 270 -15.02 -4.12 -10.94
C GLY A 270 -15.39 -4.93 -9.70
N SER A 271 -15.67 -6.22 -9.86
CA SER A 271 -15.98 -7.13 -8.75
C SER A 271 -14.77 -7.33 -7.85
N LEU A 272 -13.57 -7.51 -8.43
CA LEU A 272 -12.33 -7.65 -7.67
C LEU A 272 -12.00 -6.38 -6.89
N THR A 273 -12.19 -5.21 -7.49
CA THR A 273 -11.98 -3.92 -6.82
C THR A 273 -12.97 -3.76 -5.67
N LEU A 274 -14.24 -4.12 -5.86
CA LEU A 274 -15.23 -4.09 -4.80
C LEU A 274 -14.85 -5.03 -3.65
N TYR A 275 -14.51 -6.29 -3.96
CA TYR A 275 -14.06 -7.28 -2.98
C TYR A 275 -12.83 -6.79 -2.20
N HIS A 276 -11.85 -6.20 -2.91
CA HIS A 276 -10.65 -5.65 -2.29
C HIS A 276 -10.95 -4.46 -1.38
N VAL A 277 -11.76 -3.49 -1.83
CA VAL A 277 -12.12 -2.31 -1.04
C VAL A 277 -12.89 -2.70 0.22
N VAL A 278 -13.85 -3.62 0.12
CA VAL A 278 -14.59 -4.15 1.28
C VAL A 278 -13.63 -4.86 2.22
N GLY A 279 -12.75 -5.73 1.70
CA GLY A 279 -11.77 -6.42 2.53
C GLY A 279 -10.82 -5.48 3.28
N VAL A 280 -10.31 -4.44 2.60
CA VAL A 280 -9.49 -3.40 3.22
C VAL A 280 -10.30 -2.64 4.28
N ALA A 281 -11.56 -2.28 4.00
CA ALA A 281 -12.40 -1.58 4.97
C ALA A 281 -12.65 -2.42 6.24
N CYS A 282 -12.94 -3.72 6.09
CA CYS A 282 -13.09 -4.65 7.20
C CYS A 282 -11.78 -4.80 7.99
N TRP A 283 -10.64 -4.92 7.30
CA TRP A 283 -9.33 -5.01 7.91
C TRP A 283 -8.94 -3.76 8.70
N LEU A 284 -9.40 -2.59 8.23
CA LEU A 284 -9.16 -1.29 8.85
C LEU A 284 -10.18 -0.95 9.95
N LEU A 285 -11.10 -1.84 10.34
CA LEU A 285 -11.94 -1.57 11.50
C LEU A 285 -11.07 -1.42 12.77
N PRO A 286 -11.24 -0.34 13.54
CA PRO A 286 -10.38 -0.03 14.67
C PRO A 286 -10.51 -1.05 15.79
N GLU A 287 -9.40 -1.31 16.50
CA GLU A 287 -9.38 -2.19 17.66
C GLU A 287 -9.95 -1.49 18.89
N LYS A 288 -11.22 -1.74 19.15
CA LYS A 288 -11.99 -1.17 20.27
C LYS A 288 -12.86 -2.22 20.92
N ASP A 289 -13.08 -2.09 22.23
CA ASP A 289 -13.90 -3.04 23.00
C ASP A 289 -15.34 -3.13 22.47
N CYS A 290 -15.89 -2.02 21.96
CA CYS A 290 -17.20 -1.96 21.32
C CYS A 290 -17.25 -2.63 19.92
N MET A 291 -16.11 -3.10 19.40
CA MET A 291 -15.95 -3.77 18.10
C MET A 291 -15.15 -5.07 18.24
N SER A 292 -15.36 -5.81 19.33
CA SER A 292 -14.67 -7.08 19.63
C SER A 292 -14.82 -8.13 18.51
N TRP A 293 -15.91 -8.09 17.75
CA TRP A 293 -16.20 -8.96 16.63
C TRP A 293 -15.39 -8.68 15.35
N ARG A 294 -14.69 -7.55 15.25
CA ARG A 294 -14.04 -7.10 14.01
C ARG A 294 -13.04 -8.13 13.44
N ILE A 295 -12.31 -8.85 14.29
CA ILE A 295 -11.24 -9.77 13.85
C ILE A 295 -11.83 -10.89 13.00
N GLN A 296 -13.05 -11.33 13.32
CA GLN A 296 -13.77 -12.35 12.58
C GLN A 296 -14.13 -11.87 11.17
N THR A 297 -14.31 -10.56 10.96
CA THR A 297 -14.57 -9.99 9.62
C THR A 297 -13.38 -10.08 8.67
N HIS A 298 -12.18 -10.36 9.18
CA HIS A 298 -10.98 -10.48 8.37
C HIS A 298 -10.92 -11.81 7.62
N GLU A 299 -11.45 -12.89 8.21
CA GLU A 299 -11.32 -14.26 7.69
C GLU A 299 -11.55 -14.37 6.19
N PRO A 300 -12.62 -13.79 5.63
CA PRO A 300 -12.92 -14.05 4.23
C PRO A 300 -12.04 -13.30 3.23
N PHE A 301 -11.31 -12.28 3.70
CA PHE A 301 -10.42 -11.47 2.90
C PHE A 301 -8.95 -11.74 3.23
N ARG A 302 -8.67 -12.43 4.35
CA ARG A 302 -7.32 -12.62 4.90
C ARG A 302 -6.35 -13.14 3.86
N LYS A 303 -6.66 -14.29 3.24
CA LYS A 303 -5.77 -14.91 2.26
C LYS A 303 -5.48 -13.97 1.09
N TRP A 304 -6.50 -13.29 0.56
CA TRP A 304 -6.33 -12.33 -0.54
C TRP A 304 -5.43 -11.17 -0.13
N LEU A 305 -5.75 -10.50 0.98
CA LEU A 305 -5.03 -9.32 1.45
C LEU A 305 -3.58 -9.64 1.86
N GLU A 306 -3.33 -10.82 2.44
CA GLU A 306 -1.99 -11.30 2.77
C GLU A 306 -1.18 -11.59 1.51
N MET A 307 -1.78 -12.25 0.50
CA MET A 307 -1.13 -12.54 -0.78
C MET A 307 -0.83 -11.27 -1.59
N THR A 308 -1.75 -10.30 -1.59
CA THR A 308 -1.54 -9.01 -2.27
C THR A 308 -0.71 -8.04 -1.44
N HIS A 309 -0.33 -8.42 -0.21
CA HIS A 309 0.41 -7.56 0.73
C HIS A 309 -0.26 -6.20 0.98
N THR A 310 -1.59 -6.17 1.00
CA THR A 310 -2.39 -4.96 1.23
C THR A 310 -3.01 -4.91 2.61
N THR A 311 -2.57 -5.79 3.52
CA THR A 311 -2.87 -5.66 4.95
C THR A 311 -2.13 -4.45 5.51
N GLN A 312 -2.84 -3.53 6.15
CA GLN A 312 -2.24 -2.38 6.83
C GLN A 312 -2.57 -2.44 8.32
N GLY A 313 -1.55 -2.20 9.16
CA GLY A 313 -1.73 -2.11 10.61
C GLY A 313 -1.90 -0.66 11.06
N TRP A 314 -2.89 -0.41 11.92
CA TRP A 314 -3.10 0.90 12.56
C TRP A 314 -1.92 1.37 13.41
N SER A 315 -1.06 0.45 13.86
CA SER A 315 0.15 0.76 14.62
C SER A 315 1.12 1.69 13.86
N MET A 316 0.99 1.83 12.54
CA MET A 316 1.78 2.78 11.75
C MET A 316 1.31 4.24 11.92
N PHE A 317 0.05 4.47 12.34
CA PHE A 317 -0.55 5.80 12.48
C PHE A 317 -1.00 6.13 13.91
N ALA A 318 -0.95 5.15 14.83
CA ALA A 318 -1.20 5.40 16.24
C ALA A 318 -0.07 6.27 16.82
N PRO A 319 -0.38 7.43 17.45
CA PRO A 319 0.61 8.36 17.96
C PRO A 319 1.20 7.87 19.29
N ASN A 320 1.73 6.65 19.33
CA ASN A 320 2.49 6.17 20.47
C ASN A 320 3.97 6.25 20.10
N PRO A 321 4.65 7.38 20.43
CA PRO A 321 6.07 7.51 20.14
C PRO A 321 6.85 6.38 20.82
N PRO A 322 7.98 5.95 20.25
CA PRO A 322 8.83 4.97 20.91
C PRO A 322 9.24 5.50 22.28
N ARG A 323 9.17 4.64 23.30
CA ARG A 323 9.61 4.94 24.69
C ARG A 323 11.04 4.49 24.97
N ALA A 324 11.63 3.75 24.05
CA ALA A 324 13.00 3.28 24.12
C ALA A 324 13.62 3.29 22.72
N ASN A 325 14.92 3.54 22.66
CA ASN A 325 15.73 3.35 21.47
C ASN A 325 16.24 1.91 21.45
N LEU A 326 16.25 1.30 20.25
CA LEU A 326 16.64 -0.09 20.06
C LEU A 326 17.59 -0.23 18.86
N PHE A 327 18.74 -0.86 19.08
CA PHE A 327 19.76 -1.07 18.05
C PHE A 327 20.24 -2.51 18.00
N LEU A 328 20.81 -2.90 16.86
CA LEU A 328 21.47 -4.19 16.69
C LEU A 328 22.98 -3.99 16.81
N ARG A 329 23.62 -4.75 17.69
CA ARG A 329 25.07 -4.93 17.73
C ARG A 329 25.40 -6.35 17.30
N VAL A 330 26.31 -6.50 16.35
CA VAL A 330 26.75 -7.81 15.87
C VAL A 330 28.19 -8.02 16.29
N ARG A 331 28.43 -9.12 17.01
CA ARG A 331 29.77 -9.54 17.40
C ARG A 331 30.13 -10.83 16.68
N VAL A 332 31.33 -10.87 16.11
CA VAL A 332 31.89 -12.07 15.50
C VAL A 332 33.03 -12.56 16.37
N THR A 333 32.98 -13.82 16.79
CA THR A 333 34.13 -14.48 17.41
C THR A 333 34.87 -15.23 16.31
N ASP A 334 36.13 -14.88 16.07
CA ASP A 334 36.97 -15.50 15.04
C ASP A 334 37.35 -16.96 15.41
N SER A 335 38.22 -17.58 14.62
CA SER A 335 38.70 -18.94 14.91
C SER A 335 39.62 -19.01 16.14
N LYS A 336 40.30 -17.90 16.49
CA LYS A 336 41.25 -17.77 17.59
C LYS A 336 40.59 -17.42 18.93
N GLY A 337 39.31 -17.04 18.91
CA GLY A 337 38.54 -16.63 20.07
C GLY A 337 38.50 -15.11 20.30
N GLU A 338 39.10 -14.31 19.42
CA GLU A 338 39.02 -12.85 19.45
C GLU A 338 37.61 -12.38 19.02
N VAL A 339 37.10 -11.35 19.70
CA VAL A 339 35.75 -10.84 19.49
C VAL A 339 35.80 -9.50 18.77
N PHE A 340 35.23 -9.46 17.58
CA PHE A 340 35.15 -8.27 16.74
C PHE A 340 33.73 -7.69 16.77
N ASP A 341 33.60 -6.40 17.11
CA ASP A 341 32.36 -5.66 16.89
C ASP A 341 32.28 -5.26 15.41
N MET A 342 31.18 -5.61 14.77
CA MET A 342 30.91 -5.27 13.37
C MET A 342 30.39 -3.84 13.21
N ASN A 343 30.35 -3.06 14.29
CA ASN A 343 30.01 -1.63 14.30
C ASN A 343 28.64 -1.36 13.70
N THR A 344 27.68 -2.24 13.98
CA THR A 344 26.32 -2.18 13.43
C THR A 344 25.37 -1.32 14.25
N ASP A 345 25.78 -0.93 15.46
CA ASP A 345 25.03 -0.03 16.32
C ASP A 345 24.99 1.37 15.71
N VAL A 346 23.92 2.13 16.01
CA VAL A 346 23.65 3.40 15.34
C VAL A 346 24.65 4.49 15.75
N TYR A 347 25.16 4.47 16.98
CA TYR A 347 25.99 5.54 17.52
C TYR A 347 27.50 5.34 17.33
N HIS A 348 27.94 4.19 16.82
CA HIS A 348 29.32 3.97 16.46
C HIS A 348 29.85 5.11 15.57
N PRO A 349 31.06 5.65 15.81
CA PRO A 349 31.60 6.78 15.06
C PRO A 349 31.58 6.60 13.53
N SER A 350 31.82 5.37 13.04
CA SER A 350 31.78 5.05 11.60
C SER A 350 30.39 5.16 10.96
N GLN A 351 29.32 5.25 11.77
CA GLN A 351 27.95 5.39 11.28
C GLN A 351 27.51 6.84 11.15
N ARG A 352 28.31 7.82 11.59
CA ARG A 352 28.00 9.27 11.49
C ARG A 352 28.18 9.80 10.04
N PRO A 353 27.52 10.91 9.65
CA PRO A 353 26.65 11.78 10.45
C PRO A 353 25.23 11.23 10.61
N ILE A 354 24.59 11.57 11.73
CA ILE A 354 23.17 11.34 12.00
C ILE A 354 22.53 12.73 12.15
N PRO A 355 21.40 13.06 11.48
CA PRO A 355 20.61 12.20 10.61
C PRO A 355 21.29 11.91 9.27
N TRP A 356 21.01 10.74 8.71
CA TRP A 356 21.58 10.33 7.43
C TRP A 356 20.81 10.94 6.26
N ILE A 357 21.53 11.53 5.32
CA ILE A 357 20.96 11.97 4.04
C ILE A 357 20.52 10.75 3.21
N TRP A 358 21.23 9.62 3.32
CA TRP A 358 20.87 8.37 2.66
C TRP A 358 20.80 7.22 3.67
N TYR A 359 19.59 6.70 3.87
CA TYR A 359 19.39 5.56 4.75
C TYR A 359 19.66 4.24 3.99
N THR A 360 20.69 3.50 4.41
CA THR A 360 21.03 2.24 3.75
C THR A 360 20.01 1.14 4.07
N ARG A 361 19.77 0.25 3.10
CA ARG A 361 18.88 -0.90 3.30
C ARG A 361 19.35 -1.80 4.45
N GLN A 362 20.67 -1.90 4.65
CA GLN A 362 21.26 -2.68 5.74
C GLN A 362 20.82 -2.16 7.11
N ARG A 363 20.75 -0.84 7.32
CA ARG A 363 20.29 -0.28 8.60
C ARG A 363 18.81 -0.58 8.87
N LYS A 364 17.97 -0.57 7.83
CA LYS A 364 16.56 -0.99 7.94
C LYS A 364 16.47 -2.46 8.36
N ILE A 365 17.30 -3.31 7.76
CA ILE A 365 17.39 -4.72 8.13
C ILE A 365 17.81 -4.84 9.59
N ASN A 366 18.89 -4.17 10.02
CA ASN A 366 19.37 -4.21 11.41
C ASN A 366 18.27 -3.83 12.42
N ARG A 367 17.49 -2.76 12.16
CA ARG A 367 16.37 -2.35 13.01
C ARG A 367 15.28 -3.43 13.12
N ARG A 368 14.97 -4.10 12.01
CA ARG A 368 13.99 -5.19 11.97
C ARG A 368 14.49 -6.44 12.70
N ILE A 369 15.77 -6.78 12.56
CA ILE A 369 16.42 -7.90 13.26
C ILE A 369 16.45 -7.67 14.77
N ALA A 370 16.72 -6.43 15.22
CA ALA A 370 16.67 -6.03 16.62
C ALA A 370 15.26 -6.07 17.25
N GLY A 371 14.22 -6.28 16.44
CA GLY A 371 12.83 -6.32 16.91
C GLY A 371 12.21 -4.94 17.12
N GLY A 372 12.76 -3.89 16.49
CA GLY A 372 12.17 -2.54 16.50
C GLY A 372 10.99 -2.36 15.53
N GLU A 373 10.62 -3.39 14.76
CA GLU A 373 9.51 -3.39 13.81
C GLU A 373 8.71 -4.70 13.92
N GLY A 374 7.46 -4.71 13.41
CA GLY A 374 6.54 -5.86 13.51
C GLY A 374 7.12 -7.19 13.00
N GLY A 375 6.78 -8.29 13.69
CA GLY A 375 7.17 -9.66 13.35
C GLY A 375 8.25 -10.31 14.22
N LYS A 376 8.73 -9.64 15.28
CA LYS A 376 9.72 -10.11 16.28
C LYS A 376 11.05 -10.67 15.74
N GLY A 377 11.29 -10.65 14.43
CA GLY A 377 12.60 -10.88 13.81
C GLY A 377 13.17 -12.30 13.91
N ASN A 378 12.61 -13.20 14.73
CA ASN A 378 13.20 -14.51 15.07
C ASN A 378 13.66 -15.35 13.87
N TRP A 379 12.85 -15.44 12.81
CA TRP A 379 13.26 -16.16 11.59
C TRP A 379 14.43 -15.48 10.88
N TYR A 380 14.36 -14.15 10.75
CA TYR A 380 15.37 -13.37 10.03
C TYR A 380 16.69 -13.24 10.80
N GLN A 381 16.67 -13.28 12.13
CA GLN A 381 17.86 -13.26 12.99
C GLN A 381 18.84 -14.38 12.61
N LYS A 382 18.33 -15.60 12.42
CA LYS A 382 19.13 -16.76 12.00
C LYS A 382 19.82 -16.50 10.66
N TRP A 383 19.07 -16.04 9.66
CA TRP A 383 19.62 -15.78 8.32
C TRP A 383 20.60 -14.61 8.30
N HIS A 384 20.39 -13.60 9.13
CA HIS A 384 21.27 -12.45 9.27
C HIS A 384 22.59 -12.82 9.94
N ALA A 385 22.56 -13.60 11.03
CA ALA A 385 23.77 -14.13 11.66
C ALA A 385 24.57 -15.02 10.69
N ARG A 386 23.91 -15.93 9.97
CA ARG A 386 24.54 -16.75 8.91
C ARG A 386 25.13 -15.90 7.79
N TRP A 387 24.50 -14.78 7.43
CA TRP A 387 25.05 -13.86 6.44
C TRP A 387 26.37 -13.26 6.91
N PHE A 388 26.47 -12.87 8.18
CA PHE A 388 27.74 -12.43 8.78
C PHE A 388 28.80 -13.54 8.79
N CYS A 389 28.44 -14.80 9.10
CA CYS A 389 29.36 -15.93 8.97
C CYS A 389 29.95 -16.00 7.54
N ARG A 390 29.09 -15.92 6.52
CA ARG A 390 29.53 -15.95 5.11
C ARG A 390 30.37 -14.74 4.74
N GLN A 391 29.97 -13.54 5.13
CA GLN A 391 30.73 -12.33 4.83
C GLN A 391 32.12 -12.37 5.47
N TRP A 392 32.20 -12.83 6.73
CA TRP A 392 33.48 -13.02 7.40
C TRP A 392 34.40 -13.94 6.58
N THR A 393 33.92 -15.13 6.23
CA THR A 393 34.67 -16.10 5.44
C THR A 393 35.11 -15.57 4.08
N LEU A 394 34.28 -14.75 3.42
CA LEU A 394 34.64 -14.16 2.13
C LEU A 394 35.73 -13.08 2.26
N HIS A 395 35.74 -12.31 3.35
CA HIS A 395 36.70 -11.22 3.55
C HIS A 395 37.98 -11.64 4.31
N HIS A 396 37.98 -12.80 4.95
CA HIS A 396 39.11 -13.34 5.73
C HIS A 396 39.69 -14.61 5.09
N GLN A 397 39.89 -14.57 3.77
CA GLN A 397 40.60 -15.63 3.01
C GLN A 397 40.05 -17.06 3.22
N GLY A 398 38.75 -17.20 3.46
CA GLY A 398 38.11 -18.50 3.66
C GLY A 398 38.09 -18.98 5.12
N GLU A 399 38.58 -18.19 6.08
CA GLU A 399 38.51 -18.48 7.50
C GLU A 399 37.06 -18.47 7.99
N ILE A 400 36.64 -19.54 8.68
CA ILE A 400 35.30 -19.64 9.25
C ILE A 400 35.35 -19.13 10.69
N PRO A 401 34.57 -18.10 11.05
CA PRO A 401 34.53 -17.64 12.44
C PRO A 401 33.90 -18.71 13.32
N ARG A 402 34.20 -18.74 14.62
CA ARG A 402 33.60 -19.73 15.53
C ARG A 402 32.10 -19.48 15.70
N ARG A 403 31.70 -18.24 15.94
CA ARG A 403 30.28 -17.87 16.13
C ARG A 403 29.99 -16.42 15.83
N VAL A 404 28.73 -16.15 15.50
CA VAL A 404 28.19 -14.79 15.37
C VAL A 404 27.09 -14.61 16.42
N GLN A 405 27.16 -13.50 17.16
CA GLN A 405 26.20 -13.16 18.20
C GLN A 405 25.50 -11.85 17.84
N LEU A 406 24.17 -11.87 17.90
CA LEU A 406 23.31 -10.72 17.68
C LEU A 406 22.83 -10.19 19.03
N TYR A 407 23.19 -8.96 19.35
CA TYR A 407 22.78 -8.27 20.57
C TYR A 407 21.78 -7.15 20.23
N LYS A 408 20.75 -7.04 21.07
CA LYS A 408 19.82 -5.93 21.09
C LYS A 408 20.27 -4.95 22.16
N ILE A 409 20.66 -3.75 21.77
CA ILE A 409 20.92 -2.64 22.69
C ILE A 409 19.60 -1.91 22.91
N THR A 410 19.20 -1.68 24.15
CA THR A 410 18.02 -0.86 24.49
C THR A 410 18.31 0.13 25.60
N TYR A 411 17.79 1.34 25.47
CA TYR A 411 17.74 2.33 26.55
C TYR A 411 16.49 3.21 26.43
N ASP A 412 16.01 3.73 27.54
CA ASP A 412 14.76 4.48 27.60
C ASP A 412 14.92 5.94 27.15
N ILE A 413 13.94 6.39 26.37
CA ILE A 413 13.80 7.79 25.94
C ILE A 413 13.18 8.56 27.11
N PRO A 414 13.77 9.68 27.57
CA PRO A 414 13.20 10.45 28.67
C PRO A 414 11.82 11.00 28.30
N THR A 415 10.96 11.15 29.30
CA THR A 415 9.61 11.70 29.09
C THR A 415 9.69 13.19 28.75
N PRO A 416 8.67 13.75 28.08
CA PRO A 416 8.60 15.19 27.81
C PRO A 416 8.76 16.05 29.08
N GLU A 417 8.20 15.61 30.21
CA GLU A 417 8.29 16.32 31.50
C GLU A 417 9.73 16.35 32.01
N TYR A 418 10.45 15.24 31.91
CA TYR A 418 11.86 15.18 32.29
C TYR A 418 12.71 16.14 31.44
N VAL A 419 12.50 16.15 30.12
CA VAL A 419 13.25 17.02 29.19
C VAL A 419 12.89 18.50 29.41
N ALA A 420 11.64 18.81 29.77
CA ALA A 420 11.23 20.17 30.09
C ALA A 420 11.92 20.72 31.35
N GLU A 421 12.13 19.86 32.36
CA GLU A 421 12.78 20.22 33.62
C GLU A 421 14.31 20.24 33.53
N HIS A 422 14.91 19.23 32.87
CA HIS A 422 16.37 19.01 32.87
C HIS A 422 17.06 19.49 31.59
N GLY A 423 16.29 19.93 30.59
CA GLY A 423 16.81 20.32 29.28
C GLY A 423 17.04 19.14 28.32
N PRO A 424 17.59 19.40 27.13
CA PRO A 424 17.90 18.38 26.14
C PRO A 424 18.95 17.38 26.66
N TYR A 425 18.84 16.11 26.26
CA TYR A 425 19.76 15.05 26.66
C TYR A 425 20.67 14.62 25.51
N ASP A 426 21.89 14.16 25.80
CA ASP A 426 22.75 13.48 24.82
C ASP A 426 22.35 12.00 24.71
N PRO A 427 21.89 11.53 23.54
CA PRO A 427 21.51 10.14 23.35
C PRO A 427 22.67 9.14 23.45
N VAL A 428 23.92 9.56 23.21
CA VAL A 428 25.11 8.70 23.29
C VAL A 428 25.47 8.44 24.74
N GLU A 429 25.61 9.50 25.54
CA GLU A 429 25.86 9.41 26.99
C GLU A 429 24.77 8.57 27.68
N ARG A 430 23.51 8.77 27.30
CA ARG A 430 22.39 7.99 27.84
C ARG A 430 22.44 6.51 27.46
N MET A 431 22.89 6.18 26.25
CA MET A 431 23.09 4.78 25.85
C MET A 431 24.24 4.15 26.64
N GLU A 432 25.33 4.88 26.86
CA GLU A 432 26.48 4.38 27.62
C GLU A 432 26.14 4.13 29.10
N THR A 433 25.29 4.98 29.68
CA THR A 433 24.90 4.90 31.09
C THR A 433 23.74 3.93 31.35
N LEU A 434 22.71 3.92 30.50
CA LEU A 434 21.46 3.17 30.72
C LEU A 434 21.25 2.01 29.73
N GLY A 435 22.16 1.82 28.78
CA GLY A 435 22.08 0.79 27.75
C GLY A 435 22.10 -0.62 28.31
N LYS A 436 21.16 -1.44 27.85
CA LYS A 436 21.07 -2.87 28.16
C LYS A 436 21.29 -3.69 26.91
N ASP A 437 22.27 -4.59 26.96
CA ASP A 437 22.57 -5.54 25.89
C ASP A 437 21.83 -6.86 26.16
N THR A 438 20.90 -7.21 25.29
CA THR A 438 20.18 -8.50 25.34
C THR A 438 20.62 -9.38 24.17
N LEU A 439 21.12 -10.58 24.44
CA LEU A 439 21.46 -11.54 23.39
C LEU A 439 20.18 -12.02 22.71
N LEU A 440 20.07 -11.80 21.39
CA LEU A 440 18.94 -12.25 20.58
C LEU A 440 19.17 -13.65 20.03
N HIS A 441 20.35 -13.89 19.46
CA HIS A 441 20.67 -15.12 18.75
C HIS A 441 22.17 -15.34 18.68
N THR A 442 22.60 -16.60 18.75
CA THR A 442 23.96 -17.04 18.48
C THR A 442 23.91 -18.07 17.36
N ALA A 443 24.72 -17.87 16.32
CA ALA A 443 24.91 -18.82 15.25
C ALA A 443 26.32 -19.43 15.33
N ASP A 444 26.39 -20.76 15.28
CA ASP A 444 27.64 -21.49 15.08
C ASP A 444 27.94 -21.55 13.57
N CYS A 445 29.02 -20.91 13.13
CA CYS A 445 29.25 -20.73 11.71
C CYS A 445 29.84 -21.96 11.02
N ALA A 446 30.36 -22.95 11.76
CA ALA A 446 30.80 -24.23 11.21
C ALA A 446 29.63 -25.21 11.14
N GLU A 447 28.75 -25.18 12.15
CA GLU A 447 27.71 -26.17 12.29
C GLU A 447 26.37 -25.81 11.65
N GLU A 448 26.05 -24.51 11.55
CA GLU A 448 24.74 -24.10 11.04
C GLU A 448 24.59 -24.25 9.53
N VAL A 449 23.42 -24.76 9.15
CA VAL A 449 23.03 -24.92 7.75
C VAL A 449 22.91 -23.55 7.07
N GLY A 450 23.69 -23.37 5.99
CA GLY A 450 23.75 -22.14 5.21
C GLY A 450 24.65 -21.06 5.82
N ALA A 451 25.39 -21.33 6.89
CA ALA A 451 26.35 -20.38 7.45
C ALA A 451 27.66 -20.29 6.63
N GLN A 452 27.99 -21.32 5.84
CA GLN A 452 29.18 -21.35 4.99
C GLN A 452 28.85 -20.86 3.57
N PRO A 453 29.76 -20.13 2.88
CA PRO A 453 29.58 -19.79 1.48
C PRO A 453 29.66 -21.04 0.60
N VAL A 454 28.76 -21.18 -0.37
CA VAL A 454 28.78 -22.31 -1.30
C VAL A 454 30.01 -22.25 -2.22
N ASN A 455 30.52 -23.41 -2.67
CA ASN A 455 31.73 -23.49 -3.51
C ASN A 455 31.66 -22.63 -4.78
N VAL A 456 30.48 -22.46 -5.38
CA VAL A 456 30.29 -21.55 -6.53
C VAL A 456 30.54 -20.10 -6.15
N ILE A 457 30.16 -19.67 -4.94
CA ILE A 457 30.47 -18.32 -4.43
C ILE A 457 31.96 -18.26 -4.06
N ARG A 458 32.50 -19.26 -3.36
CA ARG A 458 33.93 -19.32 -2.99
C ARG A 458 34.83 -19.15 -4.21
N ALA A 459 34.55 -19.87 -5.30
CA ALA A 459 35.29 -19.76 -6.55
C ALA A 459 35.28 -18.34 -7.14
N ARG A 460 34.16 -17.61 -7.07
CA ARG A 460 34.07 -16.21 -7.53
C ARG A 460 34.93 -15.24 -6.72
N TYR A 461 35.26 -15.62 -5.48
CA TYR A 461 36.12 -14.85 -4.58
C TYR A 461 37.55 -15.41 -4.53
N GLY A 462 37.92 -16.33 -5.45
CA GLY A 462 39.25 -16.94 -5.48
C GLY A 462 39.56 -17.87 -4.30
N LEU A 463 38.54 -18.32 -3.58
CA LEU A 463 38.71 -19.21 -2.42
C LEU A 463 38.67 -20.69 -2.84
N PRO A 464 39.47 -21.56 -2.21
CA PRO A 464 39.43 -23.00 -2.49
C PRO A 464 38.06 -23.57 -2.13
N PRO A 465 37.62 -24.67 -2.79
CA PRO A 465 36.39 -25.35 -2.41
C PRO A 465 36.46 -25.81 -0.96
N ALA A 466 35.32 -25.82 -0.28
CA ALA A 466 35.18 -26.34 1.08
C ALA A 466 34.23 -27.54 1.08
N ASP A 467 34.57 -28.55 1.87
CA ASP A 467 33.81 -29.80 1.99
C ASP A 467 32.72 -29.71 3.07
N ASN A 468 32.88 -28.81 4.03
CA ASN A 468 31.96 -28.60 5.15
C ASN A 468 30.79 -27.65 4.82
N VAL A 469 30.45 -27.45 3.54
CA VAL A 469 29.35 -26.56 3.14
C VAL A 469 28.01 -27.23 3.41
N LYS A 470 27.36 -26.87 4.52
CA LYS A 470 26.04 -27.40 4.90
C LYS A 470 24.94 -26.62 4.19
N ARG A 471 24.11 -27.32 3.39
CA ARG A 471 23.02 -26.69 2.61
C ARG A 471 21.64 -26.99 3.17
N TRP A 472 20.76 -26.01 3.05
CA TRP A 472 19.36 -26.19 3.39
C TRP A 472 18.74 -27.09 2.33
N ASN A 473 18.34 -28.28 2.76
CA ASN A 473 17.86 -29.33 1.89
C ASN A 473 16.36 -29.15 1.58
N ALA A 474 15.94 -27.95 1.16
CA ALA A 474 14.54 -27.66 0.79
C ALA A 474 14.04 -28.50 -0.40
N VAL A 475 14.99 -29.03 -1.19
CA VAL A 475 14.77 -29.85 -2.37
C VAL A 475 14.91 -31.35 -2.03
N ARG A 476 15.36 -31.69 -0.82
CA ARG A 476 15.42 -33.08 -0.35
C ARG A 476 13.98 -33.58 -0.32
N ASN A 477 13.71 -34.55 -1.18
CA ASN A 477 12.40 -35.07 -1.58
C ASN A 477 11.69 -34.34 -2.73
N LYS A 478 11.82 -33.02 -2.97
CA LYS A 478 11.13 -32.39 -4.12
C LYS A 478 11.71 -32.83 -5.47
N LYS A 479 13.03 -32.93 -5.59
CA LYS A 479 13.65 -33.48 -6.80
C LYS A 479 13.28 -34.95 -6.98
N ARG A 480 13.42 -35.76 -5.92
CA ARG A 480 13.00 -37.18 -5.94
C ARG A 480 11.52 -37.36 -6.31
N LEU A 481 10.63 -36.52 -5.79
CA LEU A 481 9.19 -36.55 -6.09
C LEU A 481 8.89 -36.07 -7.52
N TRP A 482 9.69 -35.14 -8.04
CA TRP A 482 9.62 -34.66 -9.42
C TRP A 482 10.12 -35.72 -10.41
N ASP A 483 11.29 -36.30 -10.13
CA ASP A 483 11.87 -37.39 -10.92
C ASP A 483 10.92 -38.60 -10.93
N ALA A 484 10.40 -39.01 -9.76
CA ALA A 484 9.38 -40.06 -9.66
C ALA A 484 8.06 -39.70 -10.35
N ARG A 485 7.74 -38.42 -10.53
CA ARG A 485 6.57 -37.98 -11.30
C ARG A 485 6.84 -38.15 -12.79
N LEU A 486 8.00 -37.72 -13.28
CA LEU A 486 8.41 -37.90 -14.68
C LEU A 486 8.46 -39.39 -15.05
N GLU A 487 8.97 -40.24 -14.16
CA GLU A 487 8.97 -41.70 -14.37
C GLU A 487 7.55 -42.27 -14.50
N ARG A 488 6.60 -41.81 -13.68
CA ARG A 488 5.18 -42.22 -13.80
C ARG A 488 4.53 -41.72 -15.09
N GLU A 489 4.81 -40.48 -15.48
CA GLU A 489 4.30 -39.90 -16.73
C GLU A 489 4.85 -40.66 -17.95
N ALA A 490 6.15 -40.97 -17.98
CA ALA A 490 6.77 -41.76 -19.04
C ALA A 490 6.24 -43.21 -19.11
N TYR A 491 5.99 -43.84 -17.95
CA TYR A 491 5.38 -45.18 -17.91
C TYR A 491 3.94 -45.17 -18.46
N ALA A 492 3.15 -44.15 -18.11
CA ALA A 492 1.79 -43.99 -18.61
C ALA A 492 1.77 -43.78 -20.13
N GLU A 493 2.66 -42.94 -20.68
CA GLU A 493 2.81 -42.72 -22.12
C GLU A 493 3.21 -44.00 -22.87
N GLN A 494 4.06 -44.84 -22.29
CA GLN A 494 4.44 -46.14 -22.88
C GLN A 494 3.29 -47.17 -22.86
N HIS A 495 2.42 -47.14 -21.84
CA HIS A 495 1.26 -48.02 -21.79
C HIS A 495 0.09 -47.53 -22.66
N GLU A 496 -0.10 -46.22 -22.81
CA GLU A 496 -1.05 -45.69 -23.78
C GLU A 496 -0.63 -45.97 -25.23
N SER A 497 0.67 -45.96 -25.54
CA SER A 497 1.15 -46.29 -26.88
C SER A 497 1.08 -47.79 -27.21
N GLN A 498 1.27 -48.66 -26.21
CA GLN A 498 1.13 -50.11 -26.39
C GLN A 498 -0.34 -50.57 -26.40
N GLY A 499 -1.23 -49.93 -25.61
CA GLY A 499 -2.67 -50.23 -25.63
C GLY A 499 -3.41 -49.74 -26.88
N GLY A 500 -2.75 -48.95 -27.74
CA GLY A 500 -3.28 -48.51 -29.03
C GLY A 500 -3.01 -49.45 -30.20
N GLU A 501 -2.07 -50.41 -30.07
CA GLU A 501 -1.77 -51.40 -31.12
C GLU A 501 -2.65 -52.66 -31.01
N ASP A 502 -3.13 -53.02 -29.82
CA ASP A 502 -3.98 -54.21 -29.61
C ASP A 502 -5.48 -53.97 -29.94
N GLY A 503 -5.86 -52.77 -30.39
CA GLY A 503 -7.24 -52.39 -30.72
C GLY A 503 -7.52 -52.17 -32.21
N ALA A 504 -6.58 -52.51 -33.11
CA ALA A 504 -6.71 -52.31 -34.55
C ALA A 504 -7.05 -53.60 -35.34
N ASP A 505 -7.16 -54.75 -34.67
CA ASP A 505 -7.62 -56.03 -35.24
C ASP A 505 -8.86 -56.54 -34.47
N GLU A 506 -9.99 -55.84 -34.57
CA GLU A 506 -11.34 -56.43 -34.43
C GLU A 506 -12.39 -55.69 -35.28
#